data_AF-A0A829R7Q4-F1
#
_entry.id   AF-A0A829R7Q4-F1
#
_cell.length_a   1.000
_cell.length_b   1.000
_cell.length_c   1.000
_cell.angle_alpha   90.00
_cell.angle_beta   90.00
_cell.angle_gamma   90.00
#
_symmetry.space_group_name_H-M   'P 1'
#
loop_
_entity.id
_entity.type
_entity.pdbx_description
1 polymer ?
#
loop_
_entity_poly.entity_id
_entity_poly.type
_entity_poly.pdbx_seq_one_letter_code
_entity_poly.pdbx_strand_id
1 'polypeptide(L)'
;MVKRILLYTGIQEIIIFLLIIWKETALSFRAYSNIAFLVGFALFLITLLVYIMQTGFFDRVHHSFRGMLRKVRGEDEDDRYASMMLSELVSLRFANLMISAAIVTLSSFITALL
;
A
#
# COMPACT_ATOMS: atom_id res chain seq x y z
N MET A 1 -16.53 1.77 8.86
CA MET A 1 -15.17 1.25 8.60
C MET A 1 -15.22 -0.20 8.14
N VAL A 2 -15.72 -1.13 8.98
CA VAL A 2 -15.85 -2.57 8.67
C VAL A 2 -16.54 -2.87 7.34
N LYS A 3 -17.67 -2.21 7.01
CA LYS A 3 -18.37 -2.40 5.73
C LYS A 3 -17.47 -2.17 4.49
N ARG A 4 -16.58 -1.18 4.55
CA ARG A 4 -15.65 -0.87 3.45
C ARG A 4 -14.52 -1.91 3.37
N ILE A 5 -14.02 -2.36 4.52
CA ILE A 5 -13.02 -3.43 4.58
C ILE A 5 -13.61 -4.72 4.00
N LEU A 6 -14.81 -5.12 4.42
CA LEU A 6 -15.51 -6.29 3.87
C LEU A 6 -15.76 -6.18 2.37
N LEU A 7 -16.17 -5.01 1.89
CA LEU A 7 -16.34 -4.76 0.46
C LEU A 7 -15.03 -4.97 -0.30
N TYR A 8 -13.94 -4.37 0.17
CA TYR A 8 -12.63 -4.51 -0.47
C TYR A 8 -12.08 -5.93 -0.39
N THR A 9 -12.26 -6.62 0.73
CA THR A 9 -11.94 -8.04 0.85
C THR A 9 -12.75 -8.86 -0.14
N GLY A 10 -14.07 -8.64 -0.26
CA GLY A 10 -14.90 -9.32 -1.24
C GLY A 10 -14.47 -9.08 -2.69
N ILE A 11 -14.07 -7.85 -3.03
CA ILE A 11 -13.50 -7.54 -4.35
C ILE A 11 -12.18 -8.29 -4.56
N GLN A 12 -11.30 -8.35 -3.56
CA GLN A 12 -10.05 -9.11 -3.64
C GLN A 12 -10.32 -10.60 -3.86
N GLU A 13 -11.27 -11.19 -3.12
CA GLU A 13 -11.65 -12.61 -3.28
C GLU A 13 -12.20 -12.92 -4.68
N ILE A 14 -13.01 -12.02 -5.26
CA ILE A 14 -13.48 -12.18 -6.64
C ILE A 14 -12.29 -12.18 -7.61
N ILE A 15 -11.33 -11.26 -7.44
CA ILE A 15 -10.14 -11.20 -8.29
C ILE A 15 -9.29 -12.46 -8.14
N ILE A 16 -9.06 -12.92 -6.91
CA ILE A 16 -8.31 -14.14 -6.60
C ILE A 16 -8.98 -15.35 -7.24
N PHE A 17 -10.29 -15.48 -7.08
CA PHE A 17 -11.07 -16.57 -7.66
C PHE A 17 -10.99 -16.60 -9.19
N LEU A 18 -11.11 -15.44 -9.84
CA LEU A 18 -10.96 -15.32 -11.30
C LEU A 18 -9.55 -15.71 -11.76
N LEU A 19 -8.51 -15.30 -11.02
CA LEU A 19 -7.12 -15.66 -11.32
C LEU A 19 -6.86 -17.15 -11.17
N ILE A 20 -7.48 -17.81 -10.18
CA ILE A 20 -7.36 -19.26 -10.00
C ILE A 20 -8.02 -20.00 -11.17
N ILE A 21 -9.25 -19.64 -11.56
CA ILE A 21 -9.93 -20.26 -12.70
C ILE A 21 -9.10 -20.09 -13.98
N TRP A 22 -8.46 -18.94 -14.16
CA TRP A 22 -7.69 -18.65 -15.35
C TRP A 22 -6.35 -19.40 -15.40
N LYS A 23 -5.67 -19.55 -14.25
CA LYS A 23 -4.30 -20.07 -14.20
C LYS A 23 -4.22 -21.56 -13.85
N GLU A 24 -5.13 -22.05 -13.02
CA GLU A 24 -5.06 -23.38 -12.42
C GLU A 24 -6.15 -24.29 -13.00
N THR A 25 -5.77 -25.47 -13.46
CA THR A 25 -6.70 -26.47 -14.00
C THR A 25 -7.49 -27.20 -12.91
N ALA A 26 -7.04 -27.16 -11.66
CA ALA A 26 -7.69 -27.77 -10.52
C ALA A 26 -7.72 -26.81 -9.32
N LEU A 27 -8.89 -26.73 -8.68
CA LEU A 27 -9.06 -25.98 -7.44
C LEU A 27 -8.37 -26.73 -6.30
N SER A 28 -7.17 -26.27 -5.93
CA SER A 28 -6.48 -26.73 -4.73
C SER A 28 -6.37 -25.62 -3.71
N PHE A 29 -6.48 -25.99 -2.43
CA PHE A 29 -6.32 -25.05 -1.32
C PHE A 29 -4.95 -24.34 -1.35
N ARG A 30 -3.91 -25.07 -1.77
CA ARG A 30 -2.55 -24.54 -1.91
C ARG A 30 -2.41 -23.53 -3.05
N ALA A 31 -3.07 -23.78 -4.18
CA ALA A 31 -3.07 -22.81 -5.28
C ALA A 31 -3.81 -21.53 -4.89
N TYR A 32 -4.93 -21.67 -4.16
CA TYR A 32 -5.67 -20.53 -3.61
C TYR A 32 -4.79 -19.69 -2.67
N SER A 33 -4.15 -20.29 -1.67
CA SER A 33 -3.34 -19.54 -0.69
C SER A 33 -2.16 -18.82 -1.35
N ASN A 34 -1.49 -19.44 -2.33
CA ASN A 34 -0.39 -18.82 -3.07
C ASN A 34 -0.85 -17.61 -3.90
N ILE A 35 -1.97 -17.73 -4.63
CA ILE A 35 -2.49 -16.64 -5.46
C ILE A 35 -3.05 -15.51 -4.58
N ALA A 36 -3.77 -15.86 -3.51
CA ALA A 36 -4.26 -14.91 -2.53
C ALA A 36 -3.12 -14.12 -1.86
N PHE A 37 -2.03 -14.81 -1.51
CA PHE A 37 -0.84 -14.16 -0.96
C PHE A 37 -0.23 -13.18 -1.96
N LEU A 38 -0.05 -13.59 -3.22
CA LEU A 38 0.53 -12.72 -4.25
C LEU A 38 -0.31 -11.45 -4.47
N VAL A 39 -1.63 -11.62 -4.63
CA VAL A 39 -2.57 -10.50 -4.86
C VAL A 39 -2.65 -9.59 -3.63
N GLY A 40 -2.84 -10.17 -2.45
CA GLY A 40 -2.93 -9.45 -1.19
C GLY A 40 -1.64 -8.67 -0.90
N PHE A 41 -0.48 -9.31 -1.06
CA PHE A 41 0.81 -8.70 -0.77
C PHE A 41 1.14 -7.57 -1.75
N ALA A 42 0.92 -7.77 -3.05
CA ALA A 42 1.14 -6.71 -4.04
C ALA A 42 0.26 -5.48 -3.75
N LEU A 43 -1.03 -5.70 -3.46
CA LEU A 43 -1.96 -4.62 -3.14
C LEU A 43 -1.62 -3.95 -1.80
N PHE A 44 -1.16 -4.72 -0.81
CA PHE A 44 -0.67 -4.20 0.46
C PHE A 44 0.53 -3.28 0.25
N LEU A 45 1.53 -3.67 -0.55
CA LEU A 45 2.69 -2.83 -0.84
C LEU A 45 2.30 -1.52 -1.54
N ILE A 46 1.42 -1.58 -2.54
CA ILE A 46 0.95 -0.39 -3.26
C ILE A 46 0.24 0.57 -2.29
N THR A 47 -0.69 0.03 -1.49
CA THR A 47 -1.46 0.86 -0.56
C THR A 47 -0.62 1.38 0.61
N LEU A 48 0.37 0.62 1.06
CA LEU A 48 1.35 1.05 2.05
C LEU A 48 2.20 2.20 1.52
N LEU A 49 2.68 2.12 0.29
CA LEU A 49 3.44 3.20 -0.34
C LEU A 49 2.61 4.49 -0.41
N VAL A 50 1.36 4.37 -0.87
CA VAL A 50 0.42 5.50 -0.92
C VAL A 50 0.16 6.06 0.48
N TYR A 51 0.01 5.19 1.48
CA TYR A 51 -0.17 5.61 2.88
C TYR A 51 1.05 6.38 3.41
N ILE A 52 2.26 5.90 3.11
CA ILE A 52 3.51 6.59 3.49
C ILE A 52 3.58 7.98 2.83
N MET A 53 3.19 8.11 1.56
CA MET A 53 3.08 9.41 0.87
C MET A 53 2.09 10.35 1.56
N GLN A 54 0.96 9.85 2.04
CA GLN A 54 -0.05 10.65 2.76
C GLN A 54 0.43 11.15 4.12
N THR A 55 1.20 10.34 4.84
CA THR A 55 1.66 10.69 6.20
C THR A 55 2.73 11.79 6.25
N GLY A 56 3.06 12.41 5.10
CA GLY A 56 4.12 13.41 5.00
C GLY A 56 5.50 12.84 5.34
N PHE A 57 5.69 11.51 5.21
CA PHE A 57 6.99 10.89 5.40
C PHE A 57 7.97 11.44 4.37
N PHE A 58 7.59 11.44 3.09
CA PHE A 58 8.42 11.99 2.02
C PHE A 58 8.65 13.48 2.18
N ASP A 59 7.66 14.24 2.66
CA ASP A 59 7.80 15.66 2.95
C ASP A 59 8.82 15.92 4.06
N ARG A 60 8.77 15.14 5.14
CA ARG A 60 9.75 15.21 6.24
C ARG A 60 11.14 14.81 5.79
N VAL A 61 11.28 13.72 5.04
CA VAL A 61 12.56 13.28 4.47
C VAL A 61 13.15 14.38 3.58
N HIS A 62 12.35 14.93 2.67
CA HIS A 62 12.77 16.00 1.76
C HIS A 62 13.14 17.29 2.53
N HIS A 63 12.44 17.61 3.61
CA HIS A 63 12.80 18.72 4.50
C HIS A 63 14.13 18.47 5.23
N SER A 64 14.35 17.26 5.76
CA SER A 64 15.59 16.89 6.45
C SER A 64 16.81 16.92 5.52
N PHE A 65 16.69 16.41 4.30
CA PHE A 65 17.77 16.47 3.31
C PHE A 65 18.10 17.91 2.92
N ARG A 66 17.09 18.77 2.72
CA ARG A 66 17.29 20.19 2.46
C ARG A 66 17.98 20.90 3.62
N GLY A 67 17.59 20.62 4.87
CA GLY A 67 18.23 21.17 6.06
C GLY A 67 19.71 20.78 6.16
N MET A 68 20.04 19.53 5.83
CA MET A 68 21.43 19.05 5.81
C MET A 68 22.25 19.70 4.68
N LEU A 69 21.69 19.81 3.47
CA LEU A 69 22.33 20.47 2.33
C LEU A 69 22.54 21.97 2.55
N ARG A 70 21.58 22.69 3.16
CA ARG A 70 21.73 24.11 3.53
C ARG A 70 22.84 24.32 4.55
N LYS A 71 22.95 23.43 5.54
CA LYS A 71 24.05 23.46 6.53
C LYS A 71 25.44 23.21 5.90
N VAL A 72 25.49 22.50 4.78
CA VAL A 72 26.73 22.25 4.02
C VAL A 72 27.07 23.39 3.04
N ARG A 73 26.06 24.03 2.43
CA ARG A 73 26.28 25.11 1.43
C ARG A 73 26.35 26.52 1.98
N GLY A 74 25.84 26.80 3.18
CA GLY A 74 25.90 28.14 3.78
C GLY A 74 25.12 29.22 3.01
N GLU A 75 24.14 28.82 2.20
CA GLU A 75 23.31 29.72 1.38
C GLU A 75 21.94 29.95 2.04
N ASP A 76 21.70 31.21 2.43
CA ASP A 76 20.41 31.74 2.86
C ASP A 76 19.72 32.41 1.67
N GLU A 77 19.04 31.64 0.81
CA GLU A 77 18.12 32.26 -0.16
C GLU A 77 16.74 31.60 -0.22
N ASP A 78 15.78 32.47 -0.53
CA ASP A 78 14.32 32.41 -0.51
C ASP A 78 13.70 31.11 -1.07
N ASP A 79 13.05 30.32 -0.21
CA ASP A 79 12.28 29.12 -0.59
C ASP A 79 10.77 29.37 -0.45
N ARG A 80 10.27 30.46 -1.04
CA ARG A 80 8.82 30.77 -1.06
C ARG A 80 8.02 30.02 -2.13
N TYR A 81 8.67 29.20 -2.98
CA TYR A 81 8.06 28.56 -4.15
C TYR A 81 7.86 27.03 -4.09
N ALA A 82 8.19 26.36 -2.98
CA ALA A 82 8.09 24.90 -2.86
C ALA A 82 6.87 24.41 -2.04
N SER A 83 5.75 25.15 -2.08
CA SER A 83 4.68 25.02 -1.07
C SER A 83 3.69 23.88 -1.28
N MET A 84 3.75 23.11 -2.38
CA MET A 84 2.83 22.00 -2.58
C MET A 84 3.47 20.71 -2.06
N MET A 85 2.99 20.24 -0.91
CA MET A 85 3.52 19.03 -0.27
C MET A 85 3.02 17.79 -1.01
N LEU A 86 3.85 16.74 -1.08
CA LEU A 86 3.46 15.50 -1.76
C LEU A 86 2.29 14.82 -1.04
N SER A 87 2.20 15.01 0.28
CA SER A 87 1.05 14.58 1.09
C SER A 87 -0.24 15.32 0.75
N GLU A 88 -0.18 16.56 0.28
CA GLU A 88 -1.36 17.35 -0.12
C GLU A 88 -1.95 16.91 -1.47
N LEU A 89 -1.11 16.39 -2.38
CA LEU A 89 -1.59 15.81 -3.65
C LEU A 89 -2.39 14.52 -3.46
N VAL A 90 -2.17 13.82 -2.36
CA VAL A 90 -2.73 12.48 -2.14
C VAL A 90 -3.79 12.53 -1.03
N SER A 91 -5.00 12.99 -1.36
CA SER A 91 -6.12 13.08 -0.39
C SER A 91 -6.97 11.80 -0.27
N LEU A 92 -6.61 10.73 -1.01
CA LEU A 92 -7.43 9.53 -1.13
C LEU A 92 -7.37 8.64 0.14
N ARG A 93 -8.50 8.37 0.78
CA ARG A 93 -8.55 7.54 2.01
C ARG A 93 -8.36 6.04 1.73
N PHE A 94 -7.10 5.61 1.52
CA PHE A 94 -6.73 4.22 1.23
C PHE A 94 -6.55 3.32 2.46
N ALA A 95 -6.63 3.86 3.69
CA ALA A 95 -6.42 3.09 4.92
C ALA A 95 -7.29 1.81 5.01
N ASN A 96 -8.56 1.89 4.58
CA ASN A 96 -9.44 0.72 4.58
C ASN A 96 -9.01 -0.37 3.58
N LEU A 97 -8.46 0.01 2.43
CA LEU A 97 -7.95 -0.91 1.41
C LEU A 97 -6.62 -1.53 1.85
N MET A 98 -5.77 -0.75 2.53
CA MET A 98 -4.54 -1.23 3.14
C MET A 98 -4.83 -2.29 4.21
N ILE A 99 -5.80 -2.02 5.09
CA ILE A 99 -6.21 -2.98 6.13
C ILE A 99 -6.81 -4.24 5.49
N SER A 100 -7.65 -4.12 4.46
CA SER A 100 -8.21 -5.31 3.80
C SER A 100 -7.11 -6.16 3.13
N ALA A 101 -6.17 -5.52 2.43
CA ALA A 101 -5.04 -6.20 1.80
C ALA A 101 -4.12 -6.87 2.84
N ALA A 102 -3.91 -6.24 4.00
CA ALA A 102 -3.16 -6.83 5.11
C ALA A 102 -3.85 -8.08 5.66
N ILE A 103 -5.19 -8.05 5.84
CA ILE A 103 -5.97 -9.21 6.29
C ILE A 103 -5.85 -10.37 5.28
N VAL A 104 -6.02 -10.11 3.99
CA VAL A 104 -5.90 -11.15 2.95
C VAL A 104 -4.47 -11.72 2.91
N THR A 105 -3.45 -10.87 3.02
CA THR A 105 -2.05 -11.32 3.06
C THR A 105 -1.74 -12.19 4.29
N LEU A 106 -2.17 -11.77 5.48
CA LEU A 106 -1.91 -12.50 6.72
C LEU A 106 -2.67 -13.84 6.75
N SER A 107 -3.93 -13.83 6.34
CA SER A 107 -4.74 -15.05 6.28
C SER A 107 -4.21 -16.06 5.25
N SER A 108 -3.77 -15.60 4.07
CA SER A 108 -3.13 -16.46 3.08
C SER A 108 -1.77 -16.99 3.54
N PHE A 109 -0.97 -16.19 4.26
CA PHE A 109 0.28 -16.64 4.85
C PHE A 109 0.06 -17.71 5.94
N ILE A 110 -0.90 -17.49 6.84
CA ILE A 110 -1.24 -18.46 7.89
C ILE A 110 -1.74 -19.77 7.27
N THR A 111 -2.62 -19.69 6.27
CA THR A 111 -3.15 -20.89 5.60
C THR A 111 -2.11 -21.63 4.75
N ALA A 112 -1.06 -20.95 4.28
CA ALA A 112 0.04 -21.61 3.60
C ALA A 112 1.00 -22.35 4.55
N LEU A 113 0.99 -22.01 5.85
CA LEU A 113 1.81 -22.64 6.89
C LEU A 113 1.15 -23.85 7.56
N LEU A 114 -0.17 -23.99 7.45
CA LEU A 114 -0.97 -25.12 7.96
C LEU A 114 -1.02 -26.26 6.94
#